data_AF-A0A7X9GSP4-F1
#
_entry.id   AF-A0A7X9GSP4-F1
#
_cell.length_a   1.000
_cell.length_b   1.000
_cell.length_c   1.000
_cell.angle_alpha   90.00
_cell.angle_beta   90.00
_cell.angle_gamma   90.00
#
_symmetry.space_group_name_H-M   'P 1'
#
loop_
_entity.id
_entity.type
_entity.pdbx_description
1 polymer ?
#
loop_
_entity_poly.entity_id
_entity_poly.type
_entity_poly.pdbx_seq_one_letter_code
_entity_poly.pdbx_strand_id
1 'polypeptide(L)'
;LYDFALTIADTVDAMEHTAELLVLSRLGQLPTPLLDAAKGIERAAELTVAASWKLAGIRELGDYYEQVRKLTRQGERMVRRALGELYTRGGATQELLPLHDVAESIRHTITLQERVARIADLLRVKDA
;
A
#
# COMPACT_ATOMS: atom_id res chain seq x y z
N LEU A 1 -2.53 6.56 19.53
CA LEU A 1 -2.07 5.15 19.61
C LEU A 1 -3.15 4.16 19.19
N TYR A 2 -4.38 4.23 19.70
CA TYR A 2 -5.49 3.35 19.27
C TYR A 2 -5.71 3.35 17.75
N ASP A 3 -5.94 4.53 17.14
CA ASP A 3 -6.14 4.65 15.69
C ASP A 3 -4.93 4.16 14.86
N PHE A 4 -3.72 4.29 15.41
CA PHE A 4 -2.50 3.81 14.76
C PHE A 4 -2.51 2.28 14.68
N ALA A 5 -2.79 1.61 15.80
CA ALA A 5 -2.87 0.16 15.87
C ALA A 5 -3.99 -0.40 14.98
N LEU A 6 -5.18 0.22 15.01
CA LEU A 6 -6.27 -0.18 14.12
C LEU A 6 -5.93 0.01 12.65
N THR A 7 -5.31 1.12 12.27
CA THR A 7 -4.94 1.34 10.87
C THR A 7 -3.87 0.35 10.40
N ILE A 8 -2.96 -0.09 11.28
CA ILE A 8 -2.04 -1.19 10.97
C ILE A 8 -2.81 -2.49 10.73
N ALA A 9 -3.76 -2.83 11.60
CA ALA A 9 -4.60 -4.01 11.43
C ALA A 9 -5.37 -3.96 10.09
N ASP A 10 -6.03 -2.83 9.80
CA ASP A 10 -6.72 -2.60 8.51
C ASP A 10 -5.76 -2.79 7.31
N THR A 11 -4.50 -2.40 7.47
CA THR A 11 -3.48 -2.56 6.42
C THR A 11 -3.14 -4.03 6.19
N VAL A 12 -3.03 -4.82 7.26
CA VAL A 12 -2.81 -6.27 7.18
C VAL A 12 -4.01 -6.96 6.53
N ASP A 13 -5.23 -6.63 6.96
CA ASP A 13 -6.47 -7.15 6.37
C ASP A 13 -6.56 -6.83 4.87
N ALA A 14 -6.18 -5.62 4.48
CA ALA A 14 -6.13 -5.23 3.06
C ALA A 14 -5.07 -6.02 2.27
N MET A 15 -3.90 -6.30 2.87
CA MET A 15 -2.87 -7.14 2.25
C MET A 15 -3.37 -8.58 2.05
N GLU A 16 -4.04 -9.15 3.06
CA GLU A 16 -4.65 -10.48 2.97
C GLU A 16 -5.73 -10.52 1.89
N HIS A 17 -6.62 -9.52 1.85
CA HIS A 17 -7.63 -9.37 0.82
C HIS A 17 -7.02 -9.25 -0.58
N THR A 18 -5.97 -8.45 -0.77
CA THR A 18 -5.26 -8.34 -2.05
C THR A 18 -4.67 -9.69 -2.48
N ALA A 19 -4.06 -10.43 -1.55
CA ALA A 19 -3.48 -11.73 -1.82
C ALA A 19 -4.55 -12.78 -2.19
N GLU A 20 -5.67 -12.81 -1.48
CA GLU A 20 -6.80 -13.69 -1.79
C GLU A 20 -7.36 -13.36 -3.18
N LEU A 21 -7.58 -12.08 -3.48
CA LEU A 21 -8.10 -11.64 -4.77
C LEU A 21 -7.17 -12.01 -5.94
N LEU A 22 -5.86 -11.93 -5.75
CA LEU A 22 -4.86 -12.39 -6.72
C LEU A 22 -5.00 -13.89 -7.04
N VAL A 23 -5.26 -14.72 -6.02
CA VAL A 23 -5.45 -16.17 -6.20
C VAL A 23 -6.79 -16.47 -6.87
N LEU A 24 -7.87 -15.84 -6.41
CA LEU A 24 -9.23 -16.07 -6.91
C LEU A 24 -9.43 -15.58 -8.35
N SER A 25 -8.77 -14.48 -8.73
CA SER A 25 -8.90 -13.86 -10.06
C SER A 25 -8.22 -14.64 -11.19
N ARG A 26 -7.31 -15.57 -10.88
CA ARG A 26 -6.59 -16.44 -11.85
C ARG A 26 -6.00 -15.66 -13.03
N LEU A 27 -5.45 -14.47 -12.77
CA LEU A 27 -4.94 -13.53 -13.77
C LEU A 27 -3.73 -14.02 -14.59
N GLY A 28 -3.14 -15.16 -14.23
CA GLY A 28 -1.89 -15.63 -14.83
C GLY A 28 -0.73 -14.71 -14.43
N GLN A 29 -0.29 -13.84 -15.34
CA GLN A 29 0.82 -12.93 -15.11
C GLN A 29 0.34 -11.53 -14.71
N LEU A 30 0.81 -11.05 -13.56
CA LEU A 30 0.55 -9.69 -13.11
C LEU A 30 1.44 -8.70 -13.89
N PRO A 31 0.91 -7.56 -14.38
CA PRO A 31 1.71 -6.52 -15.02
C PRO A 31 2.86 -6.04 -14.14
N THR A 32 4.03 -5.81 -14.75
CA THR A 32 5.25 -5.34 -14.04
C THR A 32 5.01 -4.13 -13.15
N PRO A 33 4.25 -3.09 -13.55
CA PRO A 33 4.00 -1.97 -12.65
C PRO A 33 3.29 -2.38 -11.34
N LEU A 34 2.36 -3.34 -11.38
CA LEU A 34 1.69 -3.83 -10.16
C LEU A 34 2.64 -4.66 -9.29
N LEU A 35 3.56 -5.43 -9.89
CA LEU A 35 4.62 -6.12 -9.15
C LEU A 35 5.54 -5.12 -8.44
N ASP A 36 5.92 -4.03 -9.10
CA ASP A 36 6.76 -2.98 -8.50
C ASP A 36 6.01 -2.20 -7.42
N ALA A 37 4.69 -2.02 -7.56
CA ALA A 37 3.84 -1.47 -6.51
C ALA A 37 3.82 -2.39 -5.27
N ALA A 38 3.72 -3.71 -5.47
CA ALA A 38 3.75 -4.69 -4.38
C ALA A 38 5.08 -4.69 -3.60
N LYS A 39 6.23 -4.57 -4.29
CA LYS A 39 7.53 -4.36 -3.62
C LYS A 39 7.56 -3.08 -2.78
N GLY A 40 6.86 -2.04 -3.24
CA GLY A 40 6.68 -0.80 -2.48
C GLY A 40 5.90 -1.01 -1.18
N ILE A 41 4.85 -1.84 -1.21
CA ILE A 41 4.08 -2.23 -0.01
C ILE A 41 4.97 -3.01 0.96
N GLU A 42 5.70 -4.01 0.48
CA GLU A 42 6.65 -4.79 1.30
C GLU A 42 7.64 -3.87 2.01
N ARG A 43 8.28 -2.96 1.27
CA ARG A 43 9.25 -2.03 1.85
C ARG A 43 8.60 -1.05 2.85
N ALA A 44 7.36 -0.61 2.60
CA ALA A 44 6.64 0.25 3.54
C ALA A 44 6.27 -0.50 4.84
N ALA A 45 5.92 -1.78 4.74
CA ALA A 45 5.65 -2.64 5.89
C ALA A 45 6.92 -2.85 6.74
N GLU A 46 8.08 -3.11 6.13
CA GLU A 46 9.36 -3.21 6.83
C GLU A 46 9.70 -1.94 7.62
N LEU A 47 9.53 -0.77 6.99
CA LEU A 47 9.74 0.52 7.65
C LEU A 47 8.76 0.73 8.81
N THR A 48 7.50 0.32 8.63
CA THR A 48 6.45 0.43 9.65
C THR A 48 6.75 -0.45 10.86
N VAL A 49 7.23 -1.68 10.64
CA VAL A 49 7.67 -2.55 11.73
C VAL A 49 8.85 -1.93 12.46
N ALA A 50 9.88 -1.45 11.75
CA ALA A 50 11.03 -0.80 12.36
C ALA A 50 10.66 0.45 13.18
N ALA A 51 9.72 1.26 12.67
CA ALA A 51 9.19 2.43 13.36
C ALA A 51 8.36 2.06 14.60
N SER A 52 7.58 0.98 14.54
CA SER A 52 6.72 0.53 15.63
C SER A 52 7.51 0.20 16.91
N TRP A 53 8.72 -0.34 16.77
CA TRP A 53 9.63 -0.60 17.90
C TRP A 53 10.14 0.67 18.60
N LYS A 54 10.07 1.83 17.94
CA LYS A 54 10.55 3.11 18.46
C LYS A 54 9.43 4.03 18.95
N LEU A 55 8.18 3.56 18.94
CA LEU A 55 7.00 4.36 19.34
C LEU A 55 7.04 4.85 20.80
N ALA A 56 7.85 4.26 21.68
CA ALA A 56 8.04 4.78 23.03
C ALA A 56 8.83 6.10 23.05
N GLY A 57 9.66 6.33 22.02
CA GLY A 57 10.43 7.55 21.81
C GLY A 57 10.03 8.19 20.48
N ILE A 58 8.85 8.79 20.41
CA ILE A 58 8.26 9.31 19.17
C ILE A 58 9.17 10.30 18.39
N ARG A 59 10.11 10.98 19.06
CA ARG A 59 11.15 11.81 18.41
C ARG A 59 12.15 11.00 17.57
N GLU A 60 12.24 9.70 17.78
CA GLU A 60 13.15 8.76 17.10
C GLU A 60 12.55 8.16 15.81
N LEU A 61 11.33 8.57 15.44
CA LEU A 61 10.69 8.13 14.19
C LEU A 61 11.40 8.66 12.93
N GLY A 62 12.31 9.64 13.08
CA GLY A 62 13.23 10.06 12.02
C GLY A 62 12.50 10.47 10.73
N ASP A 63 12.94 9.90 9.61
CA ASP A 63 12.40 10.12 8.26
C ASP A 63 11.38 9.06 7.82
N TYR A 64 10.81 8.29 8.76
CA TYR A 64 9.88 7.20 8.49
C TYR A 64 8.73 7.64 7.58
N TYR A 65 8.09 8.77 7.90
CA TYR A 65 6.96 9.27 7.11
C TYR A 65 7.39 9.66 5.70
N GLU A 66 8.50 10.37 5.54
CA GLU A 66 9.02 10.76 4.23
C GLU A 66 9.35 9.54 3.37
N GLN A 67 9.97 8.50 3.96
CA GLN A 67 10.31 7.27 3.28
C GLN A 67 9.06 6.50 2.83
N VAL A 68 8.09 6.28 3.71
CA VAL A 68 6.83 5.61 3.33
C VAL A 68 6.08 6.42 2.29
N ARG A 69 5.98 7.75 2.45
CA ARG A 69 5.30 8.62 1.48
C ARG A 69 5.96 8.64 0.10
N LYS A 70 7.27 8.36 0.01
CA LYS A 70 7.97 8.21 -1.27
C LYS A 70 7.55 6.90 -1.95
N LEU A 71 7.51 5.81 -1.18
CA LEU A 71 7.08 4.49 -1.65
C LEU A 71 5.61 4.50 -2.09
N THR A 72 4.71 5.08 -1.29
CA THR A 72 3.27 5.11 -1.59
C THR A 72 3.00 5.91 -2.85
N ARG A 73 3.60 7.10 -3.00
CA ARG A 73 3.49 7.90 -4.23
C ARG A 73 4.05 7.18 -5.45
N GLN A 74 5.11 6.38 -5.30
CA GLN A 74 5.63 5.56 -6.39
C GLN A 74 4.66 4.43 -6.74
N GLY A 75 4.18 3.68 -5.75
CA GLY A 75 3.22 2.59 -5.94
C GLY A 75 1.93 3.06 -6.61
N GLU A 76 1.36 4.18 -6.16
CA GLU A 76 0.18 4.77 -6.81
C GLU A 76 0.42 5.15 -8.27
N ARG A 77 1.61 5.69 -8.61
CA ARG A 77 1.97 5.97 -10.00
C ARG A 77 2.01 4.69 -10.82
N MET A 78 2.52 3.60 -10.26
CA MET A 78 2.56 2.31 -10.94
C MET A 78 1.17 1.72 -11.14
N VAL A 79 0.28 1.84 -10.15
CA VAL A 79 -1.13 1.42 -10.30
C VAL A 79 -1.82 2.24 -11.39
N ARG A 80 -1.68 3.57 -11.38
CA ARG A 80 -2.25 4.44 -12.42
C ARG A 80 -1.74 4.06 -13.82
N ARG A 81 -0.46 3.72 -13.93
CA ARG A 81 0.14 3.24 -15.19
C ARG A 81 -0.48 1.92 -15.63
N ALA A 82 -0.58 0.93 -14.74
CA ALA A 82 -1.19 -0.36 -15.06
C ALA A 82 -2.65 -0.23 -15.50
N LEU A 83 -3.44 0.60 -14.81
CA LEU A 83 -4.82 0.88 -15.19
C LEU A 83 -4.92 1.60 -16.55
N GLY A 84 -4.04 2.57 -16.81
CA GLY A 84 -3.97 3.23 -18.12
C GLY A 84 -3.65 2.24 -19.26
N GLU A 85 -2.68 1.37 -19.06
CA GLU A 85 -2.32 0.30 -20.01
C GLU A 85 -3.49 -0.70 -20.20
N LEU A 86 -4.17 -1.08 -19.12
CA LEU A 86 -5.35 -1.95 -19.14
C LEU A 86 -6.48 -1.35 -19.98
N TYR A 87 -6.82 -0.08 -19.75
CA TYR A 87 -7.89 0.59 -20.46
C TYR A 87 -7.54 0.85 -21.93
N THR A 88 -6.27 1.12 -22.23
CA THR A 88 -5.80 1.31 -23.61
C THR A 88 -5.85 0.01 -24.40
N ARG A 89 -5.56 -1.14 -23.76
CA ARG A 89 -5.62 -2.45 -24.41
C ARG A 89 -7.04 -2.78 -24.91
N GLY A 90 -8.07 -2.36 -24.19
CA GLY A 90 -9.46 -2.73 -24.48
C GLY A 90 -9.71 -4.24 -24.33
N GLY A 91 -10.96 -4.66 -24.51
CA GLY A 91 -11.36 -6.07 -24.37
C GLY A 91 -12.74 -6.22 -23.73
N ALA A 92 -13.17 -7.46 -23.56
CA ALA A 92 -14.43 -7.73 -22.88
C ALA A 92 -14.28 -7.44 -21.38
N THR A 93 -15.32 -6.90 -20.73
CA THR A 93 -15.29 -6.56 -19.30
C THR A 93 -14.85 -7.73 -18.44
N GLN A 94 -15.30 -8.95 -18.75
CA GLN A 94 -14.92 -10.17 -18.02
C GLN A 94 -13.40 -10.45 -18.04
N GLU A 95 -12.68 -9.96 -19.05
CA GLU A 95 -11.23 -10.13 -19.19
C GLU A 95 -10.44 -9.02 -18.48
N LEU A 96 -11.04 -7.83 -18.36
CA LEU A 96 -10.39 -6.65 -17.79
C LEU A 96 -10.69 -6.48 -16.30
N LEU A 97 -11.90 -6.81 -15.87
CA LEU A 97 -12.41 -6.56 -14.53
C LEU A 97 -11.57 -7.23 -13.43
N PRO A 98 -11.13 -8.50 -13.57
CA PRO A 98 -10.33 -9.10 -12.50
C PRO A 98 -8.99 -8.39 -12.28
N LEU A 99 -8.36 -7.89 -13.35
CA LEU A 99 -7.08 -7.16 -13.25
C LEU A 99 -7.29 -5.74 -12.72
N HIS A 100 -8.40 -5.11 -13.10
CA HIS A 100 -8.82 -3.85 -12.52
C HIS A 100 -9.00 -3.97 -11.01
N ASP A 101 -9.76 -4.97 -10.54
CA ASP A 101 -10.08 -5.12 -9.12
C ASP A 101 -8.84 -5.44 -8.29
N VAL A 102 -7.91 -6.23 -8.82
CA VAL A 102 -6.60 -6.44 -8.20
C VAL A 102 -5.79 -5.14 -8.13
N ALA A 103 -5.75 -4.35 -9.19
CA ALA A 103 -5.03 -3.07 -9.20
C ALA A 103 -5.62 -2.08 -8.18
N GLU A 104 -6.95 -2.06 -8.05
CA GLU A 104 -7.69 -1.27 -7.06
C GLU A 104 -7.41 -1.74 -5.62
N SER A 105 -7.38 -3.04 -5.39
CA SER A 105 -7.03 -3.63 -4.09
C SER A 105 -5.60 -3.27 -3.67
N ILE A 106 -4.63 -3.36 -4.60
CA ILE A 106 -3.24 -2.90 -4.37
C ILE A 106 -3.20 -1.40 -4.03
N ARG A 107 -3.98 -0.57 -4.74
CA ARG A 107 -4.06 0.87 -4.44
C ARG A 107 -4.59 1.12 -3.03
N HIS A 108 -5.64 0.43 -2.64
CA HIS A 108 -6.22 0.56 -1.31
C HIS A 108 -5.20 0.25 -0.21
N THR A 109 -4.46 -0.85 -0.36
CA THR A 109 -3.37 -1.24 0.55
C THR A 109 -2.27 -0.17 0.63
N ILE A 110 -1.88 0.43 -0.50
CA ILE A 110 -0.92 1.55 -0.54
C ILE A 110 -1.45 2.77 0.22
N THR A 111 -2.73 3.11 0.05
CA THR A 111 -3.35 4.24 0.75
C THR A 111 -3.36 4.02 2.27
N LEU A 112 -3.63 2.80 2.73
CA LEU A 112 -3.59 2.46 4.15
C LEU A 112 -2.17 2.57 4.73
N GLN A 113 -1.14 2.11 4.00
CA GLN A 113 0.26 2.31 4.39
C GLN A 113 0.61 3.79 4.57
N GLU A 114 0.16 4.66 3.67
CA GLU A 114 0.36 6.11 3.83
C GLU A 114 -0.38 6.66 5.06
N ARG A 115 -1.59 6.15 5.33
CA ARG A 115 -2.39 6.55 6.49
C ARG A 115 -1.70 6.16 7.80
N VAL A 116 -1.13 4.96 7.90
CA VAL A 116 -0.32 4.53 9.05
C VAL A 116 0.82 5.51 9.28
N ALA A 117 1.61 5.79 8.24
CA ALA A 117 2.76 6.68 8.35
C ALA A 117 2.38 8.11 8.75
N ARG A 118 1.25 8.61 8.21
CA ARG A 118 0.72 9.93 8.56
C ARG A 118 0.26 10.01 10.01
N ILE A 119 -0.38 8.97 10.54
CA ILE A 119 -0.79 8.93 11.95
C ILE A 119 0.45 8.95 12.85
N ALA A 120 1.51 8.20 12.50
CA ALA A 120 2.77 8.22 13.24
C ALA A 120 3.41 9.62 13.27
N ASP A 121 3.45 10.32 12.14
CA ASP A 121 3.99 11.69 12.09
C ASP A 121 3.13 12.69 12.89
N LEU A 122 1.81 12.54 12.89
CA LEU A 122 0.94 13.38 13.71
C LEU A 122 1.14 13.14 15.21
N LEU A 123 1.42 11.90 15.63
CA LEU A 123 1.81 11.62 17.02
C LEU A 123 3.12 12.33 17.35
N ARG A 124 4.08 12.35 16.43
CA ARG A 124 5.35 13.09 16.55
C ARG A 124 5.19 14.58 16.72
N VAL A 125 4.27 15.20 15.97
CA VAL A 125 4.02 16.64 16.09
C VAL A 125 3.28 16.99 17.40
N LYS A 126 2.42 16.10 17.90
CA LYS A 126 1.66 16.36 19.14
C LYS A 126 2.50 16.22 20.41
N ASP A 127 3.52 15.36 20.40
CA ASP A 127 4.44 15.14 21.54
C ASP A 127 5.69 16.06 21.51
N ALA A 128 5.81 16.91 20.49
CA ALA A 128 6.89 17.89 20.35
C ALA A 128 6.61 19.17 21.16
#